data_AF-A0A531CT73-F1
#
_entry.id   AF-A0A531CT73-F1
#
_cell.length_a   1.000
_cell.length_b   1.000
_cell.length_c   1.000
_cell.angle_alpha   90.00
_cell.angle_beta   90.00
_cell.angle_gamma   90.00
#
_symmetry.space_group_name_H-M   'P 1'
#
loop_
_entity.id
_entity.type
_entity.pdbx_description
1 polymer ?
#
loop_
_entity_poly.entity_id
_entity_poly.type
_entity_poly.pdbx_seq_one_letter_code
_entity_poly.pdbx_strand_id
1 'polypeptide(L)'
;SKGSTSFLHGSRIDFGLDEALKPIRDPNVLRTAAPEQFAERAGQVLAELNYVHPFREGNGRAQEAFIAELGRQYGHEVDFTVISKPRMIEASIETTNDPSSPAMKHVLEDSINPNRREALRATFADLERCGEKPFEHNIRTARPGEEITGQILGHDDRVASIVTDERIIAVDRADLPERLPDDHTEVSFTARSDFSRLGRER
;
A
#
# COMPACT_ATOMS: atom_id res chain seq x y z
N SER A 1 20.55 -6.47 7.87
CA SER A 1 19.26 -6.97 8.34
C SER A 1 18.28 -5.83 8.45
N LYS A 2 16.99 -6.10 8.32
CA LYS A 2 15.90 -5.25 8.82
C LYS A 2 15.15 -6.12 9.84
N GLY A 3 15.15 -5.75 11.12
CA GLY A 3 14.63 -6.63 12.17
C GLY A 3 15.41 -7.95 12.27
N SER A 4 14.70 -9.09 12.31
CA SER A 4 15.26 -10.45 12.45
C SER A 4 15.71 -11.10 11.15
N THR A 5 15.53 -10.47 9.99
CA THR A 5 15.79 -11.09 8.68
C THR A 5 17.14 -10.66 8.09
N SER A 6 17.86 -11.60 7.47
CA SER A 6 19.12 -11.34 6.78
C SER A 6 18.89 -10.96 5.31
N PHE A 7 19.70 -10.04 4.80
CA PHE A 7 19.73 -9.74 3.36
C PHE A 7 20.51 -10.84 2.62
N LEU A 8 20.33 -10.88 1.30
CA LEU A 8 21.06 -11.80 0.46
C LEU A 8 22.58 -11.59 0.60
N HIS A 9 23.33 -12.69 0.68
CA HIS A 9 24.78 -12.62 0.77
C HIS A 9 25.35 -11.95 -0.49
N GLY A 10 26.36 -11.08 -0.34
CA GLY A 10 26.89 -10.25 -1.42
C GLY A 10 27.33 -11.03 -2.67
N SER A 11 27.84 -12.26 -2.49
CA SER A 11 28.22 -13.14 -3.60
C SER A 11 27.05 -13.65 -4.46
N ARG A 12 25.81 -13.39 -4.06
CA ARG A 12 24.59 -13.82 -4.75
C ARG A 12 23.78 -12.65 -5.33
N ILE A 13 24.28 -11.41 -5.25
CA ILE A 13 23.54 -10.23 -5.72
C ILE A 13 23.12 -10.37 -7.19
N ASP A 14 24.02 -10.79 -8.08
CA ASP A 14 23.70 -10.95 -9.51
C ASP A 14 22.56 -11.96 -9.73
N PHE A 15 22.65 -13.13 -9.10
CA PHE A 15 21.59 -14.14 -9.13
C PHE A 15 20.28 -13.58 -8.55
N GLY A 16 20.34 -12.89 -7.41
CA GLY A 16 19.18 -12.32 -6.76
C GLY A 16 18.48 -11.26 -7.60
N LEU A 17 19.23 -10.39 -8.27
CA LEU A 17 18.68 -9.41 -9.22
C LEU A 17 18.01 -10.11 -10.40
N ASP A 18 18.63 -11.18 -10.90
CA ASP A 18 18.08 -11.97 -11.99
C ASP A 18 16.74 -12.60 -11.63
N GLU A 19 16.61 -13.15 -10.41
CA GLU A 19 15.34 -13.66 -9.86
C GLU A 19 14.33 -12.55 -9.63
N ALA A 20 14.73 -11.46 -8.97
CA ALA A 20 13.85 -10.35 -8.61
C ALA A 20 13.18 -9.69 -9.82
N LEU A 21 13.88 -9.63 -10.95
CA LEU A 21 13.38 -8.98 -12.17
C LEU A 21 12.61 -9.94 -13.10
N LYS A 22 12.53 -11.24 -12.79
CA LYS A 22 11.80 -12.23 -13.61
C LYS A 22 10.35 -11.81 -13.93
N PRO A 23 9.54 -11.29 -13.00
CA PRO A 23 8.13 -10.97 -13.26
C PRO A 23 7.93 -9.92 -14.37
N ILE A 24 8.98 -9.15 -14.69
CA ILE A 24 8.95 -8.02 -15.62
C ILE A 24 9.88 -8.20 -16.83
N ARG A 25 10.45 -9.41 -17.01
CA ARG A 25 11.38 -9.69 -18.12
C ARG A 25 10.73 -9.61 -19.50
N ASP A 26 9.44 -9.91 -19.62
CA ASP A 26 8.70 -9.78 -20.87
C ASP A 26 7.93 -8.43 -20.88
N PRO A 27 8.34 -7.45 -21.70
CA PRO A 27 7.63 -6.17 -21.82
C PRO A 27 6.15 -6.31 -22.19
N ASN A 28 5.76 -7.39 -22.88
CA ASN A 28 4.37 -7.57 -23.30
C ASN A 28 3.46 -7.83 -22.11
N VAL A 29 3.94 -8.54 -21.07
CA VAL A 29 3.12 -8.80 -19.87
C VAL A 29 2.80 -7.53 -19.09
N LEU A 30 3.61 -6.47 -19.25
CA LEU A 30 3.38 -5.16 -18.67
C LEU A 30 2.54 -4.27 -19.58
N ARG A 31 2.78 -4.30 -20.90
CA ARG A 31 2.04 -3.46 -21.87
C ARG A 31 0.55 -3.75 -21.88
N THR A 32 0.14 -4.99 -21.61
CA THR A 32 -1.26 -5.40 -21.59
C THR A 32 -1.82 -5.55 -20.16
N ALA A 33 -1.07 -5.16 -19.14
CA ALA A 33 -1.48 -5.34 -17.75
C ALA A 33 -2.60 -4.38 -17.37
N ALA A 34 -3.66 -4.90 -16.74
CA ALA A 34 -4.54 -4.08 -15.93
C ALA A 34 -3.79 -3.54 -14.70
N PRO A 35 -4.25 -2.45 -14.05
CA PRO A 35 -3.60 -1.88 -12.88
C PRO A 35 -3.28 -2.90 -11.77
N GLU A 36 -4.20 -3.83 -11.50
CA GLU A 36 -4.05 -4.87 -10.48
C GLU A 36 -2.96 -5.88 -10.85
N GLN A 37 -2.90 -6.24 -12.14
CA GLN A 37 -1.88 -7.14 -12.69
C GLN A 37 -0.49 -6.51 -12.71
N PHE A 38 -0.42 -5.20 -12.95
CA PHE A 38 0.82 -4.44 -12.81
C PHE A 38 1.23 -4.36 -11.34
N ALA A 39 0.31 -4.02 -10.43
CA ALA A 39 0.58 -3.93 -9.00
C ALA A 39 1.10 -5.24 -8.41
N GLU A 40 0.54 -6.37 -8.85
CA GLU A 40 1.03 -7.70 -8.48
C GLU A 40 2.48 -7.93 -8.91
N ARG A 41 2.80 -7.70 -10.18
CA ARG A 41 4.17 -7.90 -10.71
C ARG A 41 5.17 -6.93 -10.10
N ALA A 42 4.82 -5.65 -10.04
CA ALA A 42 5.66 -4.61 -9.45
C ALA A 42 5.87 -4.86 -7.94
N GLY A 43 4.85 -5.33 -7.23
CA GLY A 43 4.93 -5.72 -5.83
C GLY A 43 5.87 -6.90 -5.60
N GLN A 44 5.81 -7.93 -6.45
CA GLN A 44 6.76 -9.05 -6.42
C GLN A 44 8.19 -8.57 -6.64
N VAL A 45 8.43 -7.76 -7.67
CA VAL A 45 9.76 -7.18 -7.93
C VAL A 45 10.25 -6.35 -6.75
N LEU A 46 9.41 -5.49 -6.17
CA LEU A 46 9.78 -4.64 -5.05
C LEU A 46 10.12 -5.46 -3.79
N ALA A 47 9.34 -6.49 -3.49
CA ALA A 47 9.58 -7.39 -2.37
C ALA A 47 10.93 -8.13 -2.53
N GLU A 48 11.19 -8.69 -3.70
CA GLU A 48 12.45 -9.38 -4.01
C GLU A 48 13.65 -8.44 -3.98
N LEU A 49 13.55 -7.25 -4.60
CA LEU A 49 14.64 -6.25 -4.57
C LEU A 49 14.97 -5.81 -3.14
N ASN A 50 13.98 -5.71 -2.26
CA ASN A 50 14.18 -5.36 -0.86
C ASN A 50 14.95 -6.45 -0.08
N TYR A 51 14.77 -7.72 -0.46
CA TYR A 51 15.56 -8.85 0.05
C TYR A 51 16.99 -8.87 -0.52
N VAL A 52 17.15 -8.63 -1.83
CA VAL A 52 18.45 -8.59 -2.51
C VAL A 52 19.34 -7.49 -1.96
N HIS A 53 18.77 -6.31 -1.70
CA HIS A 53 19.44 -5.17 -1.07
C HIS A 53 20.80 -4.81 -1.73
N PRO A 54 20.82 -4.53 -3.05
CA PRO A 54 22.04 -4.51 -3.87
C PRO A 54 23.02 -3.38 -3.55
N PHE A 55 22.57 -2.28 -2.92
CA PHE A 55 23.40 -1.13 -2.61
C PHE A 55 23.79 -1.06 -1.13
N ARG A 56 24.90 -0.39 -0.81
CA ARG A 56 25.33 -0.15 0.57
C ARG A 56 24.38 0.79 1.33
N GLU A 57 23.80 1.76 0.62
CA GLU A 57 22.78 2.70 1.10
C GLU A 57 21.93 3.15 -0.10
N GLY A 58 20.71 3.62 0.16
CA GLY A 58 19.86 4.21 -0.88
C GLY A 58 18.94 3.22 -1.59
N ASN A 59 18.87 1.95 -1.15
CA ASN A 59 18.02 0.92 -1.75
C ASN A 59 16.56 1.35 -1.89
N GLY A 60 15.94 1.87 -0.83
CA GLY A 60 14.53 2.30 -0.88
C GLY A 60 14.28 3.36 -1.95
N ARG A 61 15.08 4.43 -1.98
CA ARG A 61 14.97 5.51 -2.98
C ARG A 61 15.17 4.99 -4.41
N ALA A 62 16.15 4.09 -4.61
CA ALA A 62 16.40 3.50 -5.93
C ALA A 62 15.26 2.58 -6.37
N GLN A 63 14.71 1.78 -5.46
CA GLN A 63 13.60 0.86 -5.72
C GLN A 63 12.31 1.61 -6.05
N GLU A 64 11.94 2.60 -5.24
CA GLU A 64 10.75 3.44 -5.47
C GLU A 64 10.85 4.17 -6.82
N ALA A 65 12.00 4.79 -7.12
CA ALA A 65 12.22 5.45 -8.40
C ALA A 65 12.15 4.48 -9.59
N PHE A 66 12.72 3.28 -9.45
CA PHE A 66 12.67 2.24 -10.48
C PHE A 66 11.23 1.81 -10.77
N ILE A 67 10.45 1.50 -9.74
CA ILE A 67 9.06 1.05 -9.89
C ILE A 67 8.16 2.18 -10.43
N ALA A 68 8.39 3.43 -10.00
CA ALA A 68 7.66 4.58 -10.53
C ALA A 68 7.93 4.81 -12.02
N GLU A 69 9.20 4.72 -12.44
CA GLU A 69 9.57 4.85 -13.85
C GLU A 69 9.05 3.68 -14.69
N LEU A 70 9.09 2.46 -14.15
CA LEU A 70 8.50 1.28 -14.78
C LEU A 70 7.01 1.48 -15.02
N GLY A 71 6.27 1.94 -14.00
CA GLY A 71 4.86 2.27 -14.13
C GLY A 71 4.62 3.29 -15.23
N ARG A 72 5.34 4.41 -15.19
CA ARG A 72 5.23 5.49 -16.17
C ARG A 72 5.44 5.00 -17.60
N GLN A 73 6.40 4.10 -17.82
CA GLN A 73 6.69 3.51 -19.13
C GLN A 73 5.53 2.66 -19.67
N TYR A 74 4.75 2.02 -18.79
CA TYR A 74 3.63 1.14 -19.17
C TYR A 74 2.25 1.73 -18.89
N GLY A 75 2.17 3.03 -18.59
CA GLY A 75 0.89 3.74 -18.44
C GLY A 75 0.26 3.66 -17.05
N HIS A 76 1.02 3.28 -16.02
CA HIS A 76 0.59 3.26 -14.63
C HIS A 76 1.28 4.37 -13.84
N GLU A 77 0.50 5.27 -13.26
CA GLU A 77 1.04 6.27 -12.33
C GLU A 77 1.22 5.65 -10.95
N VAL A 78 2.47 5.51 -10.49
CA VAL A 78 2.80 4.99 -9.16
C VAL A 78 3.22 6.15 -8.27
N ASP A 79 2.49 6.37 -7.19
CA ASP A 79 2.71 7.49 -6.27
C ASP A 79 3.06 6.98 -4.87
N PHE A 80 4.35 6.89 -4.57
CA PHE A 80 4.82 6.50 -3.24
C PHE A 80 4.62 7.60 -2.18
N THR A 81 4.19 8.80 -2.53
CA THR A 81 3.95 9.88 -1.54
C THR A 81 2.75 9.58 -0.63
N VAL A 82 1.88 8.63 -1.00
CA VAL A 82 0.77 8.16 -0.16
C VAL A 82 1.12 6.93 0.68
N ILE A 83 2.35 6.43 0.61
CA ILE A 83 2.78 5.26 1.36
C ILE A 83 3.62 5.68 2.57
N SER A 84 3.10 5.44 3.78
CA SER A 84 3.83 5.78 5.00
C SER A 84 5.00 4.83 5.25
N LYS A 85 6.00 5.31 6.00
CA LYS A 85 7.18 4.51 6.34
C LYS A 85 6.81 3.24 7.13
N PRO A 86 5.94 3.28 8.16
CA PRO A 86 5.52 2.07 8.85
C PRO A 86 4.82 1.06 7.93
N ARG A 87 4.00 1.53 6.98
CA ARG A 87 3.32 0.66 6.01
C ARG A 87 4.30 -0.08 5.11
N MET A 88 5.30 0.63 4.57
CA MET A 88 6.36 0.02 3.75
C MET A 88 7.19 -0.99 4.55
N ILE A 89 7.49 -0.69 5.83
CA ILE A 89 8.23 -1.61 6.72
C ILE A 89 7.42 -2.86 7.03
N GLU A 90 6.14 -2.73 7.38
CA GLU A 90 5.23 -3.86 7.65
C GLU A 90 5.17 -4.78 6.43
N ALA A 91 4.86 -4.24 5.24
CA ALA A 91 4.78 -5.01 4.02
C ALA A 91 6.10 -5.71 3.68
N SER A 92 7.23 -5.03 3.89
CA SER A 92 8.57 -5.60 3.72
C SER A 92 8.83 -6.81 4.62
N ILE A 93 8.46 -6.71 5.90
CA ILE A 93 8.65 -7.78 6.88
C ILE A 93 7.74 -8.95 6.54
N GLU A 94 6.49 -8.68 6.23
CA GLU A 94 5.49 -9.69 5.89
C GLU A 94 5.92 -10.50 4.68
N THR A 95 6.30 -9.85 3.57
CA THR A 95 6.76 -10.58 2.37
C THR A 95 8.10 -11.28 2.55
N THR A 96 8.94 -10.83 3.50
CA THR A 96 10.18 -11.56 3.83
C THR A 96 9.87 -12.85 4.60
N ASN A 97 8.87 -12.82 5.48
CA ASN A 97 8.46 -13.99 6.26
C ASN A 97 7.62 -14.97 5.43
N ASP A 98 6.78 -14.45 4.54
CA ASP A 98 5.94 -15.19 3.62
C ASP A 98 5.96 -14.55 2.23
N PRO A 99 6.75 -15.08 1.28
CA PRO A 99 6.81 -14.58 -0.09
C PRO A 99 5.47 -14.62 -0.84
N SER A 100 4.47 -15.38 -0.35
CA SER A 100 3.13 -15.41 -0.92
C SER A 100 2.19 -14.32 -0.38
N SER A 101 2.64 -13.56 0.63
CA SER A 101 1.85 -12.48 1.22
C SER A 101 1.47 -11.43 0.16
N PRO A 102 0.21 -10.95 0.16
CA PRO A 102 -0.24 -9.90 -0.74
C PRO A 102 0.20 -8.50 -0.27
N ALA A 103 0.93 -8.36 0.83
CA ALA A 103 1.18 -7.07 1.46
C ALA A 103 1.85 -6.05 0.55
N MET A 104 2.88 -6.46 -0.21
CA MET A 104 3.56 -5.57 -1.15
C MET A 104 2.68 -5.26 -2.36
N LYS A 105 1.89 -6.23 -2.86
CA LYS A 105 0.88 -5.97 -3.89
C LYS A 105 -0.10 -4.88 -3.41
N HIS A 106 -0.59 -4.96 -2.17
CA HIS A 106 -1.49 -3.97 -1.60
C HIS A 106 -0.85 -2.58 -1.48
N VAL A 107 0.45 -2.48 -1.17
CA VAL A 107 1.19 -1.21 -1.23
C VAL A 107 1.15 -0.64 -2.64
N LEU A 108 1.37 -1.47 -3.66
CA LEU A 108 1.31 -1.02 -5.05
C LEU A 108 -0.10 -0.61 -5.47
N GLU A 109 -1.14 -1.38 -5.11
CA GLU A 109 -2.53 -1.00 -5.38
C GLU A 109 -2.88 0.36 -4.77
N ASP A 110 -2.45 0.61 -3.53
CA ASP A 110 -2.62 1.88 -2.83
C ASP A 110 -1.93 3.05 -3.55
N SER A 111 -0.73 2.79 -4.09
CA SER A 111 0.06 3.79 -4.81
C SER A 111 -0.42 4.06 -6.24
N ILE A 112 -1.23 3.18 -6.83
CA ILE A 112 -1.65 3.28 -8.25
C ILE A 112 -3.11 3.74 -8.37
N ASN A 113 -4.01 3.13 -7.61
CA ASN A 113 -5.44 3.38 -7.73
C ASN A 113 -5.77 4.81 -7.27
N PRO A 114 -6.34 5.67 -8.13
CA PRO A 114 -6.59 7.08 -7.80
C PRO A 114 -7.56 7.27 -6.62
N ASN A 115 -8.57 6.40 -6.48
CA ASN A 115 -9.51 6.46 -5.36
C ASN A 115 -8.85 6.03 -4.04
N ARG A 116 -7.95 5.03 -4.08
CA ARG A 116 -7.16 4.66 -2.91
C ARG A 116 -6.22 5.78 -2.49
N ARG A 117 -5.55 6.42 -3.45
CA ARG A 117 -4.71 7.61 -3.21
C ARG A 117 -5.51 8.75 -2.58
N GLU A 118 -6.70 9.04 -3.09
CA GLU A 118 -7.59 10.05 -2.53
C GLU A 118 -7.93 9.74 -1.07
N ALA A 119 -8.30 8.48 -0.77
CA ALA A 119 -8.63 8.06 0.59
C ALA A 119 -7.45 8.18 1.56
N LEU A 120 -6.25 7.78 1.13
CA LEU A 120 -5.03 7.93 1.95
C LEU A 120 -4.69 9.40 2.23
N ARG A 121 -4.85 10.28 1.23
CA ARG A 121 -4.63 11.73 1.39
C ARG A 121 -5.65 12.35 2.35
N ALA A 122 -6.91 11.92 2.30
CA ALA A 122 -7.92 12.34 3.26
C ALA A 122 -7.54 11.91 4.69
N THR A 123 -7.09 10.66 4.87
CA THR A 123 -6.59 10.19 6.17
C THR A 123 -5.36 10.95 6.67
N PHE A 124 -4.46 11.35 5.78
CA PHE A 124 -3.32 12.19 6.17
C PHE A 124 -3.80 13.56 6.68
N ALA A 125 -4.76 14.18 5.99
CA ALA A 125 -5.35 15.43 6.44
C ALA A 125 -6.11 15.29 7.76
N ASP A 126 -6.78 14.16 8.02
CA ASP A 126 -7.43 13.87 9.30
C ASP A 126 -6.41 13.85 10.45
N LEU A 127 -5.29 13.14 10.26
CA LEU A 127 -4.22 13.06 11.25
C LEU A 127 -3.59 14.43 11.51
N GLU A 128 -3.28 15.18 10.46
CA GLU A 128 -2.70 16.52 10.57
C GLU A 128 -3.63 17.48 11.35
N ARG A 129 -4.95 17.38 11.17
CA ARG A 129 -5.93 18.15 11.94
C ARG A 129 -5.91 17.82 13.44
N CYS A 130 -5.55 16.59 13.79
CA CYS A 130 -5.35 16.16 15.17
C CYS A 130 -3.94 16.46 15.72
N GLY A 131 -3.06 17.09 14.93
CA GLY A 131 -1.67 17.37 15.31
C GLY A 131 -0.74 16.17 15.21
N GLU A 132 -1.19 15.08 14.57
CA GLU A 132 -0.42 13.88 14.31
C GLU A 132 0.39 14.00 13.02
N LYS A 133 1.46 13.20 12.91
CA LYS A 133 2.29 13.13 11.70
C LYS A 133 1.96 11.87 10.89
N PRO A 134 1.31 11.98 9.72
CA PRO A 134 0.82 10.81 9.01
C PRO A 134 1.90 9.76 8.68
N PHE A 135 3.11 10.21 8.32
CA PHE A 135 4.23 9.34 7.96
C PHE A 135 4.84 8.56 9.13
N GLU A 136 4.44 8.84 10.37
CA GLU A 136 4.83 8.09 11.58
C GLU A 136 3.82 6.97 11.92
N HIS A 137 2.67 6.90 11.23
CA HIS A 137 1.61 5.92 11.47
C HIS A 137 1.54 4.86 10.36
N ASN A 138 1.07 3.65 10.69
CA ASN A 138 0.75 2.64 9.67
C ASN A 138 -0.63 2.94 9.09
N ILE A 139 -0.67 3.33 7.81
CA ILE A 139 -1.87 3.77 7.12
C ILE A 139 -2.01 2.98 5.83
N ARG A 140 -3.20 2.43 5.59
CA ARG A 140 -3.54 1.76 4.33
C ARG A 140 -5.01 1.89 4.02
N THR A 141 -5.40 1.55 2.81
CA THR A 141 -6.83 1.39 2.49
C THR A 141 -7.36 0.03 2.96
N ALA A 142 -8.68 -0.03 3.19
CA ALA A 142 -9.39 -1.28 3.44
C ALA A 142 -9.35 -2.23 2.23
N ARG A 143 -9.51 -3.53 2.51
CA ARG A 143 -9.64 -4.57 1.48
C ARG A 143 -11.06 -5.17 1.48
N PRO A 144 -11.59 -5.57 0.31
CA PRO A 144 -12.87 -6.26 0.26
C PRO A 144 -12.88 -7.51 1.14
N GLY A 145 -13.95 -7.69 1.93
CA GLY A 145 -14.12 -8.80 2.87
C GLY A 145 -13.38 -8.62 4.20
N GLU A 146 -12.64 -7.52 4.38
CA GLU A 146 -11.96 -7.23 5.65
C GLU A 146 -12.96 -6.81 6.73
N GLU A 147 -12.93 -7.47 7.89
CA GLU A 147 -13.65 -7.03 9.09
C GLU A 147 -12.84 -5.94 9.79
N ILE A 148 -13.44 -4.77 9.96
CA ILE A 148 -12.81 -3.59 10.53
C ILE A 148 -13.61 -3.17 11.76
N THR A 149 -12.91 -3.08 12.89
CA THR A 149 -13.42 -2.52 14.14
C THR A 149 -12.48 -1.42 14.61
N GLY A 150 -13.04 -0.25 14.95
CA GLY A 150 -12.24 0.87 15.43
C GLY A 150 -13.02 2.17 15.56
N GLN A 151 -12.31 3.23 15.92
CA GLN A 151 -12.89 4.56 16.12
C GLN A 151 -12.76 5.41 14.85
N ILE A 152 -13.79 6.21 14.54
CA ILE A 152 -13.73 7.16 13.44
C ILE A 152 -12.86 8.35 13.86
N LEU A 153 -11.74 8.56 13.16
CA LEU A 153 -10.86 9.73 13.32
C LEU A 153 -11.40 10.95 12.57
N GLY A 154 -11.93 10.72 11.38
CA GLY A 154 -12.43 11.74 10.49
C GLY A 154 -13.19 11.11 9.32
N HIS A 155 -14.08 11.88 8.71
CA HIS A 155 -14.81 11.44 7.52
C HIS A 155 -15.34 12.63 6.72
N ASP A 156 -15.69 12.37 5.47
CA ASP A 156 -16.50 13.23 4.62
C ASP A 156 -17.59 12.39 3.90
N ASP A 157 -18.10 12.88 2.77
CA ASP A 157 -19.09 12.18 1.95
C ASP A 157 -18.53 10.96 1.19
N ARG A 158 -17.20 10.85 1.06
CA ARG A 158 -16.49 9.92 0.18
C ARG A 158 -15.60 8.95 0.94
N VAL A 159 -14.95 9.40 2.02
CA VAL A 159 -13.96 8.64 2.78
C VAL A 159 -14.26 8.72 4.28
N ALA A 160 -13.88 7.69 5.02
CA ALA A 160 -13.68 7.78 6.46
C ALA A 160 -12.31 7.19 6.84
N SER A 161 -11.75 7.68 7.94
CA SER A 161 -10.50 7.20 8.53
C SER A 161 -10.81 6.50 9.84
N ILE A 162 -10.46 5.23 9.94
CA ILE A 162 -10.74 4.38 11.10
C ILE A 162 -9.44 4.05 11.81
N VAL A 163 -9.34 4.41 13.09
CA VAL A 163 -8.21 4.04 13.96
C VAL A 163 -8.54 2.70 14.61
N THR A 164 -7.73 1.68 14.32
CA THR A 164 -7.78 0.37 14.97
C THR A 164 -6.62 0.23 15.95
N ASP A 165 -6.58 -0.89 16.68
CA ASP A 165 -5.49 -1.18 17.63
C ASP A 165 -4.11 -1.28 16.96
N GLU A 166 -4.06 -1.62 15.67
CA GLU A 166 -2.80 -1.87 14.96
C GLU A 166 -2.41 -0.76 13.98
N ARG A 167 -3.39 -0.08 13.38
CA ARG A 167 -3.18 0.78 12.22
C ARG A 167 -4.36 1.71 11.98
N ILE A 168 -4.20 2.62 11.03
CA ILE A 168 -5.27 3.48 10.55
C ILE A 168 -5.69 2.98 9.17
N ILE A 169 -6.99 2.81 8.98
CA ILE A 169 -7.56 2.28 7.75
C ILE A 169 -8.41 3.37 7.10
N ALA A 170 -8.02 3.74 5.88
CA ALA A 170 -8.83 4.59 5.01
C ALA A 170 -9.91 3.74 4.34
N VAL A 171 -11.18 4.10 4.52
CA VAL A 171 -12.33 3.32 4.08
C VAL A 171 -13.23 4.15 3.16
N ASP A 172 -13.84 3.49 2.19
CA ASP A 172 -14.89 4.09 1.37
C ASP A 172 -16.12 4.38 2.26
N ARG A 173 -16.61 5.62 2.21
CA ARG A 173 -17.77 6.05 3.00
C ARG A 173 -19.02 5.24 2.69
N ALA A 174 -19.11 4.63 1.49
CA ALA A 174 -20.21 3.76 1.08
C ALA A 174 -20.32 2.45 1.89
N ASP A 175 -19.24 2.02 2.56
CA ASP A 175 -19.25 0.82 3.40
C ASP A 175 -19.77 1.06 4.82
N LEU A 176 -19.82 2.32 5.25
CA LEU A 176 -20.34 2.72 6.55
C LEU A 176 -21.80 3.17 6.45
N PRO A 177 -22.62 3.11 7.53
CA PRO A 177 -24.00 3.64 7.53
C PRO A 177 -24.09 5.12 7.12
N GLU A 178 -25.22 5.56 6.55
CA GLU A 178 -25.41 6.98 6.16
C GLU A 178 -25.26 7.93 7.35
N ARG A 179 -25.85 7.57 8.47
CA ARG A 179 -25.66 8.27 9.74
C ARG A 179 -24.63 7.52 10.57
N LEU A 180 -23.48 8.15 10.80
CA LEU A 180 -22.46 7.62 11.71
C LEU A 180 -22.92 7.82 13.16
N PRO A 181 -22.49 6.94 14.06
CA PRO A 181 -22.70 7.14 15.49
C PRO A 181 -21.95 8.38 15.99
N ASP A 182 -22.31 8.85 17.18
CA ASP A 182 -21.71 10.03 17.81
C ASP A 182 -20.19 9.83 18.04
N ASP A 183 -19.46 10.94 18.12
CA ASP A 183 -18.01 10.97 18.37
C ASP A 183 -17.62 10.05 19.54
N HIS A 184 -16.51 9.33 19.39
CA HIS A 184 -15.98 8.31 20.31
C HIS A 184 -16.67 6.93 20.30
N THR A 185 -17.69 6.71 19.46
CA THR A 185 -18.29 5.38 19.32
C THR A 185 -17.46 4.51 18.37
N GLU A 186 -17.15 3.29 18.80
CA GLU A 186 -16.51 2.29 17.95
C GLU A 186 -17.49 1.79 16.88
N VAL A 187 -17.02 1.66 15.65
CA VAL A 187 -17.76 1.05 14.54
C VAL A 187 -17.17 -0.31 14.20
N SER A 188 -18.04 -1.26 13.84
CA SER A 188 -17.63 -2.56 13.34
C SER A 188 -18.42 -2.89 12.06
N PHE A 189 -17.72 -3.24 11.00
CA PHE A 189 -18.30 -3.52 9.68
C PHE A 189 -17.35 -4.36 8.81
N THR A 190 -17.90 -4.96 7.76
CA THR A 190 -17.10 -5.62 6.72
C THR A 190 -16.96 -4.69 5.51
N ALA A 191 -15.72 -4.37 5.14
CA ALA A 191 -15.44 -3.57 3.95
C ALA A 191 -15.85 -4.34 2.68
N ARG A 192 -16.47 -3.65 1.72
CA ARG A 192 -16.93 -4.22 0.45
C ARG A 192 -16.31 -3.51 -0.75
N SER A 193 -15.95 -2.24 -0.59
CA SER A 193 -15.36 -1.44 -1.67
C SER A 193 -14.00 -1.99 -2.08
N ASP A 194 -13.83 -2.16 -3.39
CA ASP A 194 -12.56 -2.41 -4.05
C ASP A 194 -11.88 -1.11 -4.52
N PHE A 195 -12.50 0.06 -4.22
CA PHE A 195 -12.11 1.38 -4.67
C PHE A 195 -12.16 1.55 -6.20
N SER A 196 -12.97 0.76 -6.93
CA SER A 196 -13.32 1.02 -8.33
C SER A 196 -14.17 2.30 -8.47
N ARG A 197 -14.88 2.66 -7.41
CA ARG A 197 -15.57 3.94 -7.17
C ARG A 197 -15.19 4.44 -5.78
N LEU A 198 -15.56 5.67 -5.45
CA LEU A 198 -15.36 6.21 -4.11
C LEU A 198 -16.55 7.06 -3.68
N GLY A 199 -17.10 6.76 -2.51
CA GLY A 199 -18.32 7.37 -1.98
C GLY A 199 -19.58 6.79 -2.61
N ARG A 200 -20.74 7.30 -2.16
CA ARG A 200 -22.04 6.97 -2.75
C ARG A 200 -22.25 7.77 -4.03
N GLU A 201 -22.82 7.15 -5.07
CA GLU A 201 -23.37 7.89 -6.20
C GLU A 201 -24.52 8.77 -5.70
N ARG A 202 -24.49 10.06 -6.03
CA ARG A 202 -25.57 11.02 -5.74
C ARG A 202 -26.67 10.93 -6.78
#